data_AF-A0A2D8HLN9-F1
#
_entry.id   AF-A0A2D8HLN9-F1
#
_cell.length_a   1.000
_cell.length_b   1.000
_cell.length_c   1.000
_cell.angle_alpha   90.00
_cell.angle_beta   90.00
_cell.angle_gamma   90.00
#
_symmetry.space_group_name_H-M   'P 1'
#
loop_
_entity.id
_entity.type
_entity.pdbx_description
1 polymer ?
#
loop_
_entity_poly.entity_id
_entity_poly.type
_entity_poly.pdbx_seq_one_letter_code
_entity_poly.pdbx_strand_id
1 'polypeptide(L)'
;MVAPGMHISYRPGPYHDQSLFPGKKHPEGRCRPFAGQCFCTSANSCYSVPKDPTWRRVMALKFRIPAGEKIVINGAVITNTSPKAMHFSLENDASVMRERDILLPEDAKNPLQNVYLFIQLMYIEPDSHDAHYKSFQNAAQIAFLSTADITERNLVFELVGLVGERNYYAALKLLQKYFKTTNAESAE
;
A
#
# COMPACT_ATOMS: atom_id res chain seq x y z
N MET A 1 25.68 -12.54 -18.41
CA MET A 1 25.18 -13.61 -17.52
C MET A 1 23.81 -13.19 -17.02
N VAL A 2 22.74 -13.75 -17.58
CA VAL A 2 21.35 -13.41 -17.24
C VAL A 2 20.87 -14.48 -16.25
N ALA A 3 20.40 -14.05 -15.08
CA ALA A 3 19.92 -14.97 -14.04
C ALA A 3 18.65 -15.71 -14.50
N PRO A 4 18.50 -17.01 -14.18
CA PRO A 4 17.39 -17.82 -14.63
C PRO A 4 16.12 -17.59 -13.78
N GLY A 5 15.00 -17.42 -14.48
CA GLY A 5 13.64 -17.82 -14.09
C GLY A 5 13.24 -17.72 -12.62
N MET A 6 12.91 -16.52 -12.16
CA MET A 6 12.12 -16.34 -10.94
C MET A 6 10.64 -16.34 -11.32
N HIS A 7 9.98 -17.49 -11.14
CA HIS A 7 8.54 -17.64 -11.36
C HIS A 7 7.82 -16.85 -10.26
N ILE A 8 7.39 -15.63 -10.59
CA ILE A 8 6.51 -14.84 -9.71
C ILE A 8 5.14 -15.51 -9.79
N SER A 9 4.81 -16.34 -8.81
CA SER A 9 3.47 -16.90 -8.66
C SER A 9 2.50 -15.80 -8.28
N TYR A 10 1.94 -15.13 -9.29
CA TYR A 10 0.85 -14.18 -9.11
C TYR A 10 -0.39 -14.98 -8.72
N ARG A 11 -0.78 -14.95 -7.44
CA ARG A 11 -2.17 -15.30 -7.08
C ARG A 11 -3.03 -14.17 -7.61
N PRO A 12 -3.95 -14.41 -8.56
CA PRO A 12 -4.90 -13.39 -8.95
C PRO A 12 -5.69 -12.96 -7.70
N GLY A 13 -5.77 -11.64 -7.49
CA GLY A 13 -6.60 -11.07 -6.43
C GLY A 13 -8.08 -11.46 -6.61
N PRO A 14 -8.94 -11.16 -5.63
CA PRO A 14 -10.32 -11.68 -5.52
C PRO A 14 -11.28 -11.27 -6.65
N TYR A 15 -10.81 -10.55 -7.66
CA TYR A 15 -11.61 -10.04 -8.78
C TYR A 15 -11.86 -11.04 -9.92
N HIS A 16 -11.40 -12.29 -9.78
CA HIS A 16 -11.73 -13.37 -10.70
C HIS A 16 -12.97 -14.19 -10.28
N ASP A 17 -13.75 -13.71 -9.32
CA ASP A 17 -15.03 -14.33 -9.00
C ASP A 17 -16.11 -13.92 -10.02
N GLN A 18 -16.28 -14.77 -11.04
CA GLN A 18 -17.34 -14.63 -12.06
C GLN A 18 -18.76 -14.72 -11.49
N SER A 19 -18.93 -15.03 -10.19
CA SER A 19 -20.24 -15.13 -9.54
C SER A 19 -20.91 -13.78 -9.25
N LEU A 20 -20.19 -12.66 -9.32
CA LEU A 20 -20.70 -11.30 -9.06
C LEU A 20 -21.47 -10.66 -10.25
N PHE A 21 -21.67 -11.39 -11.35
CA PHE A 21 -22.51 -10.94 -12.46
C PHE A 21 -23.91 -11.57 -12.38
N PRO A 22 -24.90 -10.95 -11.70
CA PRO A 22 -26.28 -11.35 -11.84
C PRO A 22 -26.73 -11.00 -13.26
N GLY A 23 -26.64 -11.97 -14.17
CA GLY A 23 -27.16 -11.86 -15.52
C GLY A 23 -28.66 -11.58 -15.46
N LYS A 24 -29.07 -10.34 -15.72
CA LYS A 24 -30.49 -10.02 -15.93
C LYS A 24 -30.92 -10.62 -17.26
N LYS A 25 -31.69 -11.71 -17.21
CA LYS A 25 -32.40 -12.24 -18.38
C LYS A 25 -33.44 -11.22 -18.82
N HIS A 26 -33.25 -10.61 -19.98
CA HIS A 26 -34.32 -9.88 -20.65
C HIS A 26 -35.27 -10.90 -21.32
N PRO A 27 -36.59 -10.75 -21.17
CA PRO A 27 -37.55 -11.59 -21.89
C PRO A 27 -37.41 -11.35 -23.39
N GLU A 28 -37.57 -12.43 -24.12
CA GLU A 28 -37.26 -12.62 -25.53
C GLU A 28 -37.93 -11.58 -26.45
N GLY A 29 -37.20 -11.18 -27.50
CA GLY A 29 -37.82 -10.68 -28.72
C GLY A 29 -37.83 -9.16 -28.93
N ARG A 30 -36.70 -8.62 -29.39
CA ARG A 30 -36.53 -7.74 -30.57
C ARG A 30 -35.30 -6.84 -30.42
N CYS A 31 -34.18 -7.22 -31.02
CA CYS A 31 -33.08 -6.30 -31.30
C CYS A 31 -33.46 -5.44 -32.52
N ARG A 32 -33.63 -4.13 -32.37
CA ARG A 32 -33.70 -3.19 -33.51
C ARG A 32 -32.28 -2.71 -33.87
N PRO A 33 -31.93 -2.59 -35.16
CA PRO A 33 -30.58 -2.26 -35.56
C PRO A 33 -30.41 -0.74 -35.61
N PHE A 34 -29.68 -0.16 -34.67
CA PHE A 34 -29.01 1.11 -34.91
C PHE A 34 -27.65 1.13 -34.21
N ALA A 35 -26.62 1.38 -35.02
CA ALA A 35 -25.18 1.42 -34.72
C ALA A 35 -24.52 0.04 -34.50
N GLY A 36 -23.76 -0.39 -35.52
CA GLY A 36 -23.14 -1.71 -35.64
C GLY A 36 -22.25 -2.11 -34.48
N GLN A 37 -22.57 -3.28 -33.90
CA GLN A 37 -21.72 -4.45 -33.66
C GLN A 37 -22.45 -5.36 -32.67
N CYS A 38 -23.37 -6.19 -33.18
CA CYS A 38 -23.81 -7.40 -32.48
C CYS A 38 -23.23 -8.58 -33.26
N PHE A 39 -22.21 -9.22 -32.71
CA PHE A 39 -21.67 -10.48 -33.22
C PHE A 39 -22.51 -11.61 -32.61
N CYS A 40 -23.44 -12.16 -33.40
CA CYS A 40 -24.22 -13.33 -33.00
C CYS A 40 -23.42 -14.59 -33.35
N THR A 41 -22.66 -15.15 -32.40
CA THR A 41 -22.31 -16.58 -32.45
C THR A 41 -23.51 -17.39 -31.95
N SER A 42 -23.72 -18.56 -32.53
CA SER A 42 -24.96 -19.37 -32.46
C SER A 42 -25.26 -20.03 -31.10
N ALA A 43 -25.11 -19.32 -29.99
CA ALA A 43 -25.58 -19.76 -28.68
C ALA A 43 -26.15 -18.56 -27.91
N ASN A 44 -27.40 -18.72 -27.48
CA ASN A 44 -28.31 -17.73 -26.89
C ASN A 44 -27.78 -17.02 -25.63
N SER A 45 -26.79 -16.15 -25.75
CA SER A 45 -26.49 -15.17 -24.71
C SER A 45 -25.79 -13.94 -25.28
N CYS A 46 -26.56 -12.88 -25.49
CA CYS A 46 -26.03 -11.56 -25.79
C CYS A 46 -25.63 -10.90 -24.46
N TYR A 47 -24.34 -10.93 -24.13
CA TYR A 47 -23.80 -10.09 -23.06
C TYR A 47 -23.42 -8.73 -23.63
N SER A 48 -24.04 -7.67 -23.13
CA SER A 48 -23.56 -6.31 -23.35
C SER A 48 -22.25 -6.12 -22.59
N VAL A 49 -21.13 -6.00 -23.29
CA VAL A 49 -19.87 -5.53 -22.70
C VAL A 49 -20.09 -4.09 -22.20
N PRO A 50 -19.96 -3.79 -20.90
CA PRO A 50 -20.09 -2.42 -20.41
C PRO A 50 -19.07 -1.52 -21.12
N LYS A 51 -19.56 -0.46 -21.77
CA LYS A 51 -18.74 0.46 -22.59
C LYS A 51 -17.71 1.26 -21.79
N ASP A 52 -17.83 1.24 -20.46
CA ASP A 52 -16.83 1.73 -19.53
C ASP A 52 -16.60 0.69 -18.42
N PRO A 53 -15.38 0.16 -18.29
CA PRO A 53 -15.03 -0.58 -17.09
C PRO A 53 -15.11 0.35 -15.88
N THR A 54 -15.83 -0.06 -14.85
CA THR A 54 -15.97 0.69 -13.60
C THR A 54 -14.64 0.91 -12.86
N TRP A 55 -13.53 0.29 -13.29
CA TRP A 55 -12.18 0.53 -12.75
C TRP A 55 -11.65 1.95 -12.99
N ARG A 56 -12.19 2.71 -13.97
CA ARG A 56 -11.76 4.10 -14.27
C ARG A 56 -12.01 5.12 -13.16
N ARG A 57 -12.61 4.74 -12.03
CA ARG A 57 -12.88 5.62 -10.88
C ARG A 57 -11.95 5.42 -9.68
N VAL A 58 -11.01 4.47 -9.73
CA VAL A 58 -10.02 4.33 -8.66
C VAL A 58 -8.97 5.43 -8.84
N MET A 59 -8.81 6.29 -7.84
CA MET A 59 -7.83 7.37 -7.90
C MET A 59 -6.42 6.79 -8.00
N ALA A 60 -5.85 6.82 -9.21
CA ALA A 60 -4.50 6.32 -9.43
C ALA A 60 -3.48 7.18 -8.68
N LEU A 61 -2.70 6.57 -7.79
CA LEU A 61 -1.62 7.24 -7.08
C LEU A 61 -0.45 7.47 -8.05
N LYS A 62 -0.26 8.73 -8.45
CA LYS A 62 0.85 9.14 -9.31
C LYS A 62 2.01 9.61 -8.45
N PHE A 63 3.17 8.98 -8.59
CA PHE A 63 4.39 9.37 -7.89
C PHE A 63 5.59 9.43 -8.83
N ARG A 64 6.57 10.25 -8.43
CA ARG A 64 7.82 10.50 -9.17
C ARG A 64 8.99 9.91 -8.40
N ILE A 65 9.78 9.07 -9.06
CA ILE A 65 11.00 8.47 -8.52
C ILE A 65 12.21 9.18 -9.14
N PRO A 66 13.05 9.83 -8.33
CA PRO A 66 14.34 10.36 -8.79
C PRO A 66 15.25 9.27 -9.38
N ALA A 67 16.30 9.69 -10.11
CA ALA A 67 17.29 8.75 -10.64
C ALA A 67 18.05 8.08 -9.48
N GLY A 68 18.18 6.75 -9.53
CA GLY A 68 18.92 5.98 -8.52
C GLY A 68 18.19 5.72 -7.19
N GLU A 69 16.95 6.17 -7.02
CA GLU A 69 16.18 5.94 -5.79
C GLU A 69 15.42 4.60 -5.84
N LYS A 70 15.29 3.93 -4.69
CA LYS A 70 14.48 2.72 -4.54
C LYS A 70 13.12 3.01 -3.89
N ILE A 71 12.12 2.23 -4.29
CA ILE A 71 10.78 2.23 -3.70
C ILE A 71 10.38 0.81 -3.38
N VAL A 72 9.72 0.62 -2.24
CA VAL A 72 9.14 -0.65 -1.82
C VAL A 72 7.63 -0.59 -2.04
N ILE A 73 7.08 -1.59 -2.74
CA ILE A 73 5.65 -1.75 -2.99
C ILE A 73 5.24 -3.17 -2.58
N ASN A 74 4.45 -3.31 -1.51
CA ASN A 74 4.02 -4.62 -0.97
C ASN A 74 5.19 -5.63 -0.85
N GLY A 75 6.36 -5.17 -0.36
CA GLY A 75 7.56 -5.99 -0.23
C GLY A 75 8.41 -6.15 -1.51
N ALA A 76 7.92 -5.72 -2.68
CA ALA A 76 8.72 -5.68 -3.91
C ALA A 76 9.55 -4.40 -3.98
N VAL A 77 10.86 -4.53 -4.25
CA VAL A 77 11.77 -3.39 -4.37
C VAL A 77 11.94 -3.01 -5.85
N ILE A 78 11.58 -1.78 -6.19
CA ILE A 78 11.75 -1.19 -7.52
C ILE A 78 12.86 -0.15 -7.46
N THR A 79 13.88 -0.31 -8.31
CA THR A 79 15.00 0.64 -8.42
C THR A 79 14.92 1.38 -9.74
N ASN A 80 15.01 2.70 -9.72
CA ASN A 80 15.13 3.49 -10.95
C ASN A 80 16.59 3.48 -11.44
N THR A 81 16.92 2.59 -12.39
CA THR A 81 18.25 2.51 -13.03
C THR A 81 18.46 3.60 -14.10
N SER A 82 17.42 4.35 -14.46
CA SER A 82 17.56 5.40 -15.47
C SER A 82 18.19 6.67 -14.88
N PRO A 83 18.99 7.42 -15.66
CA PRO A 83 19.56 8.70 -15.22
C PRO A 83 18.52 9.83 -15.12
N LYS A 84 17.27 9.56 -15.50
CA LYS A 84 16.15 10.51 -15.44
C LYS A 84 15.13 10.05 -14.41
N ALA A 85 14.43 11.02 -13.82
CA ALA A 85 13.31 10.72 -12.95
C ALA A 85 12.13 10.13 -13.74
N MET A 86 11.57 9.05 -13.24
CA MET A 86 10.44 8.35 -13.87
C MET A 86 9.14 8.61 -13.12
N HIS A 87 8.03 8.61 -13.87
CA HIS A 87 6.68 8.76 -13.33
C HIS A 87 6.00 7.40 -13.33
N PHE A 88 5.48 6.99 -12.18
CA PHE A 88 4.72 5.76 -12.03
C PHE A 88 3.30 6.10 -11.59
N SER A 89 2.32 5.40 -12.16
CA SER A 89 0.93 5.42 -11.74
C SER A 89 0.59 4.06 -11.19
N LEU A 90 0.21 4.02 -9.91
CA LEU A 90 -0.32 2.84 -9.29
C LEU A 90 -1.85 2.93 -9.30
N GLU A 91 -2.48 1.99 -10.02
CA GLU A 91 -3.94 1.92 -10.16
C GLU A 91 -4.60 1.01 -9.12
N ASN A 92 -3.80 0.31 -8.30
CA ASN A 92 -4.26 -0.59 -7.25
C ASN A 92 -4.03 0.00 -5.86
N ASP A 93 -4.75 -0.51 -4.87
CA ASP A 93 -4.43 -0.28 -3.46
C ASP A 93 -3.17 -1.07 -3.11
N ALA A 94 -2.04 -0.37 -2.96
CA ALA A 94 -0.78 -0.97 -2.52
C ALA A 94 -0.10 -0.09 -1.47
N SER A 95 0.58 -0.77 -0.55
CA SER A 95 1.49 -0.16 0.41
C SER A 95 2.75 0.29 -0.32
N VAL A 96 2.96 1.60 -0.39
CA VAL A 96 4.15 2.22 -1.03
C VAL A 96 4.97 2.94 0.02
N MET A 97 6.28 2.68 0.03
CA MET A 97 7.25 3.38 0.89
C MET A 97 8.54 3.68 0.12
N ARG A 98 9.15 4.83 0.37
CA ARG A 98 10.40 5.26 -0.28
C ARG A 98 11.59 4.80 0.54
N GLU A 99 12.71 4.51 -0.12
CA GLU A 99 13.97 4.11 0.54
C GLU A 99 14.40 5.05 1.67
N ARG A 100 14.21 6.36 1.50
CA ARG A 100 14.60 7.38 2.49
C ARG A 100 13.74 7.38 3.76
N ASP A 101 12.53 6.85 3.65
CA ASP A 101 11.58 6.76 4.76
C ASP A 101 11.71 5.40 5.47
N ILE A 102 12.53 4.47 4.94
CA ILE A 102 12.76 3.16 5.53
C ILE A 102 13.83 3.29 6.60
N LEU A 103 13.47 2.95 7.83
CA LEU A 103 14.41 2.79 8.92
C LEU A 103 14.90 1.34 8.96
N LEU A 104 16.23 1.16 9.02
CA LEU A 104 16.87 -0.14 9.22
C LEU A 104 16.92 -0.46 10.73
N PRO A 105 16.88 -1.76 11.11
CA PRO A 105 16.94 -2.16 12.51
C PRO A 105 18.23 -1.74 13.22
N GLU A 106 19.32 -1.57 12.48
CA GLU A 106 20.63 -1.12 12.99
C GLU A 106 20.66 0.38 13.34
N ASP A 107 19.81 1.18 12.69
CA ASP A 107 19.72 2.62 12.91
C ASP A 107 18.73 2.99 14.03
N ALA A 108 17.92 2.04 14.49
CA ALA A 108 16.92 2.25 15.53
C ALA A 108 17.58 2.34 16.93
N LYS A 109 18.09 3.52 17.27
CA LYS A 109 18.77 3.79 18.55
C LYS A 109 17.82 4.34 19.63
N ASN A 110 16.74 4.99 19.22
CA ASN A 110 15.75 5.58 20.13
C ASN A 110 14.56 4.61 20.33
N PRO A 111 13.97 4.50 21.54
CA PRO A 111 12.73 3.75 21.75
C PRO A 111 11.60 4.12 20.78
N LEU A 112 11.41 5.40 20.43
CA LEU A 112 10.42 5.84 19.44
C LEU A 112 10.77 5.39 18.01
N GLN A 113 12.05 5.31 17.68
CA GLN A 113 12.51 4.75 16.40
C GLN A 113 12.25 3.24 16.33
N ASN A 114 12.36 2.54 17.46
CA ASN A 114 12.00 1.12 17.52
C ASN A 114 10.49 0.92 17.30
N VAL A 115 9.64 1.79 17.85
CA VAL A 115 8.20 1.82 17.55
C VAL A 115 7.95 2.07 16.05
N TYR A 116 8.66 3.03 15.45
CA TYR A 116 8.59 3.30 14.01
C TYR A 116 8.92 2.05 13.18
N LEU A 117 9.99 1.34 13.54
CA LEU A 117 10.43 0.13 12.86
C LEU A 117 9.33 -0.96 12.85
N PHE A 118 8.67 -1.21 13.97
CA PHE A 118 7.62 -2.23 14.00
C PHE A 118 6.35 -1.81 13.24
N ILE A 119 5.97 -0.54 13.28
CA ILE A 119 4.86 -0.04 12.45
C ILE A 119 5.21 -0.19 10.96
N GLN A 120 6.45 0.10 10.60
CA GLN A 120 6.97 -0.05 9.25
C GLN A 120 6.89 -1.51 8.78
N LEU A 121 7.30 -2.46 9.62
CA LEU A 121 7.21 -3.89 9.31
C LEU A 121 5.75 -4.34 9.14
N MET A 122 4.84 -3.89 10.01
CA MET A 122 3.41 -4.15 9.85
C MET A 122 2.84 -3.57 8.54
N TYR A 123 3.41 -2.47 8.03
CA TYR A 123 2.98 -1.82 6.79
C TYR A 123 3.53 -2.48 5.53
N ILE A 124 4.78 -3.00 5.56
CA ILE A 124 5.39 -3.69 4.40
C ILE A 124 4.95 -5.16 4.33
N GLU A 125 4.90 -5.85 5.46
CA GLU A 125 4.70 -7.30 5.57
C GLU A 125 3.36 -7.63 6.25
N PRO A 126 2.24 -7.56 5.52
CA PRO A 126 0.93 -7.88 6.11
C PRO A 126 0.81 -9.35 6.52
N ASP A 127 1.57 -10.26 5.90
CA ASP A 127 1.52 -11.71 6.16
C ASP A 127 2.00 -12.08 7.59
N SER A 128 2.92 -11.31 8.16
CA SER A 128 3.48 -11.54 9.49
C SER A 128 2.97 -10.53 10.54
N HIS A 129 1.79 -9.96 10.29
CA HIS A 129 1.23 -8.90 11.12
C HIS A 129 1.16 -9.26 12.61
N ASP A 130 0.71 -10.45 12.97
CA ASP A 130 0.49 -10.80 14.39
C ASP A 130 1.79 -10.90 15.20
N ALA A 131 2.88 -11.34 14.58
CA ALA A 131 4.18 -11.36 15.22
C ALA A 131 4.72 -9.94 15.40
N HIS A 132 4.61 -9.11 14.36
CA HIS A 132 5.05 -7.71 14.39
C HIS A 132 4.22 -6.87 15.37
N TYR A 133 2.93 -7.16 15.50
CA TYR A 133 2.03 -6.49 16.43
C TYR A 133 2.41 -6.75 17.90
N LYS A 134 2.77 -7.98 18.27
CA LYS A 134 3.25 -8.29 19.63
C LYS A 134 4.55 -7.55 19.95
N SER A 135 5.48 -7.53 18.99
CA SER A 135 6.74 -6.80 19.14
C SER A 135 6.51 -5.28 19.24
N PHE A 136 5.57 -4.74 18.46
CA PHE A 136 5.13 -3.36 18.55
C PHE A 136 4.58 -3.03 19.95
N GLN A 137 3.71 -3.87 20.53
CA GLN A 137 3.16 -3.63 21.87
C GLN A 137 4.26 -3.53 22.92
N ASN A 138 5.24 -4.43 22.87
CA ASN A 138 6.40 -4.38 23.78
C ASN A 138 7.22 -3.10 23.56
N ALA A 139 7.49 -2.73 22.31
CA ALA A 139 8.23 -1.51 21.98
C ALA A 139 7.49 -0.24 22.43
N ALA A 140 6.17 -0.18 22.22
CA ALA A 140 5.33 0.94 22.63
C ALA A 140 5.30 1.07 24.16
N GLN A 141 5.23 -0.05 24.89
CA GLN A 141 5.30 -0.04 26.34
C GLN A 141 6.66 0.46 26.85
N ILE A 142 7.75 0.00 26.24
CA ILE A 142 9.10 0.48 26.58
C ILE A 142 9.21 1.98 26.31
N ALA A 143 8.76 2.45 25.14
CA ALA A 143 8.78 3.87 24.78
C ALA A 143 7.97 4.72 25.76
N PHE A 144 6.78 4.26 26.16
CA PHE A 144 5.94 4.95 27.13
C PHE A 144 6.62 5.08 28.51
N LEU A 145 7.32 4.03 28.94
CA LEU A 145 8.04 4.01 30.23
C LEU A 145 9.36 4.80 30.20
N SER A 146 10.06 4.81 29.07
CA SER A 146 11.35 5.51 28.92
C SER A 146 11.20 7.02 28.83
N THR A 147 10.06 7.49 28.33
CA THR A 147 9.78 8.90 28.15
C THR A 147 9.37 9.57 29.46
N ALA A 148 9.98 10.72 29.77
CA ALA A 148 9.59 11.58 30.89
C ALA A 148 8.55 12.66 30.51
N ASP A 149 8.56 13.11 29.25
CA ASP A 149 7.68 14.17 28.76
C ASP A 149 6.23 13.68 28.54
N ILE A 150 5.28 14.52 28.90
CA ILE A 150 3.84 14.34 28.66
C ILE A 150 3.54 14.37 27.15
N THR A 151 4.26 15.19 26.37
CA THR A 151 4.03 15.33 24.92
C THR A 151 4.33 14.02 24.18
N GLU A 152 5.50 13.43 24.42
CA GLU A 152 5.90 12.15 23.86
C GLU A 152 4.98 10.99 24.30
N ARG A 153 4.51 10.99 25.55
CA ARG A 153 3.52 9.99 26.01
C ARG A 153 2.20 10.10 25.25
N ASN A 154 1.73 11.31 25.00
CA ASN A 154 0.52 11.54 24.22
C ASN A 154 0.70 11.06 22.77
N LEU A 155 1.88 11.27 22.18
CA LEU A 155 2.21 10.74 20.85
C LEU A 155 2.15 9.21 20.83
N VAL A 156 2.76 8.53 21.80
CA VAL A 156 2.70 7.06 21.89
C VAL A 156 1.26 6.56 22.02
N PHE A 157 0.42 7.25 22.80
CA PHE A 157 -1.00 6.91 22.94
C PHE A 157 -1.76 7.05 21.61
N GLU A 158 -1.54 8.13 20.87
CA GLU A 158 -2.14 8.34 19.54
C GLU A 158 -1.70 7.26 18.54
N LEU A 159 -0.42 6.86 18.57
CA LEU A 159 0.11 5.80 17.71
C LEU A 159 -0.55 4.44 17.98
N VAL A 160 -0.78 4.10 19.25
CA VAL A 160 -1.48 2.86 19.62
C VAL A 160 -2.91 2.86 19.07
N GLY A 161 -3.60 4.01 19.13
CA GLY A 161 -4.94 4.17 18.53
C GLY A 161 -4.93 3.94 17.02
N LEU A 162 -4.03 4.61 16.29
CA LEU A 162 -3.91 4.49 14.84
C LEU A 162 -3.56 3.08 14.38
N VAL A 163 -2.71 2.37 15.13
CA VAL A 163 -2.39 0.96 14.85
C VAL A 163 -3.60 0.07 15.10
N GLY A 164 -4.41 0.36 16.12
CA GLY A 164 -5.69 -0.32 16.35
C GLY A 164 -6.69 -0.16 15.21
N GLU A 165 -6.71 1.02 14.57
CA GLU A 165 -7.51 1.32 13.38
C GLU A 165 -6.93 0.76 12.07
N ARG A 166 -5.76 0.09 12.11
CA ARG A 166 -4.97 -0.36 10.94
C ARG A 166 -4.53 0.78 10.01
N ASN A 167 -4.43 2.01 10.53
CA ASN A 167 -3.95 3.16 9.79
C ASN A 167 -2.44 3.39 10.01
N TYR A 168 -1.63 2.48 9.49
CA TYR A 168 -0.17 2.49 9.70
C TYR A 168 0.50 3.69 9.03
N TYR A 169 0.03 4.11 7.85
CA TYR A 169 0.63 5.23 7.13
C TYR A 169 0.49 6.56 7.88
N ALA A 170 -0.67 6.82 8.49
CA ALA A 170 -0.85 8.00 9.34
C ALA A 170 0.10 7.97 10.55
N ALA A 171 0.23 6.82 11.19
CA ALA A 171 1.13 6.64 12.34
C ALA A 171 2.60 6.90 11.98
N LEU A 172 3.08 6.34 10.85
CA LEU A 172 4.44 6.60 10.35
C LEU A 172 4.67 8.08 10.07
N LYS A 173 3.69 8.75 9.46
CA LYS A 173 3.78 10.18 9.12
C LYS A 173 3.84 11.08 10.36
N LEU A 174 3.11 10.74 11.42
CA LEU A 174 3.17 11.46 12.70
C LEU A 174 4.56 11.35 13.33
N LEU A 175 5.14 10.15 13.37
CA LEU A 175 6.49 9.93 13.88
C LEU A 175 7.55 10.66 13.05
N GLN A 176 7.45 10.64 11.72
CA GLN A 176 8.36 11.40 10.85
C GLN A 176 8.29 12.90 11.13
N LYS A 177 7.09 13.44 11.36
CA LYS A 177 6.91 14.84 11.72
C LYS A 177 7.61 15.16 13.04
N TYR A 178 7.47 14.27 14.03
CA TYR A 178 8.14 14.41 15.32
C TYR A 178 9.66 14.39 15.20
N PHE A 179 10.24 13.42 14.48
CA PHE A 179 11.69 13.36 14.28
C PHE A 179 12.22 14.58 13.53
N LYS A 180 11.45 15.10 12.57
CA LYS A 180 11.83 16.32 11.84
C LYS A 180 11.87 17.54 12.77
N THR A 181 10.93 17.68 13.70
CA THR A 181 10.93 18.79 14.66
C THR A 181 12.10 18.67 15.64
N THR A 182 12.35 17.48 16.20
CA THR A 182 13.46 17.26 17.14
C THR A 182 14.84 17.50 16.51
N ASN A 183 15.02 17.06 15.26
CA ASN A 183 16.28 17.28 14.54
C ASN A 183 16.51 18.75 14.18
N ALA A 184 15.45 19.53 13.99
CA ALA A 184 15.56 20.97 13.74
C ALA A 184 15.98 21.72 15.00
N GLU A 185 15.46 21.35 16.16
CA GLU A 185 15.79 21.95 17.47
C GLU A 185 17.24 21.66 17.91
N SER A 186 17.82 20.54 17.45
CA SER A 186 19.19 20.15 17.79
C SER A 186 20.26 20.78 16.88
N ALA A 187 19.86 21.48 15.82
CA ALA A 187 20.75 22.08 14.82
C ALA A 187 20.99 23.58 15.02
N GLU A 188 20.40 24.17 16.06
CA GLU A 188 20.50 25.57 16.46
C GLU A 188 21.18 25.70 17.83
#